data_AF-A0A8D9I6J5-F1
#
_entry.id   AF-A0A8D9I6J5-F1
#
_cell.length_a   1.000
_cell.length_b   1.000
_cell.length_c   1.000
_cell.angle_alpha   90.00
_cell.angle_beta   90.00
_cell.angle_gamma   90.00
#
_symmetry.space_group_name_H-M   'P 1'
#
loop_
_entity.id
_entity.type
_entity.pdbx_description
1 polymer ?
#
loop_
_entity_poly.entity_id
_entity_poly.type
_entity_poly.pdbx_seq_one_letter_code
_entity_poly.pdbx_strand_id
1 'polypeptide(L)'
;MNPQEFNASKVSLGVLGVISQVTFKLQPIFKRSLTYVMRSDSDFGVQALTFGEEHEFADFLLLPSQHKVVYRIDDRVPLNTSADGLFDFFPFRPQLSAALALVRSLG
;
A
#
# COMPACT_ATOMS: atom_id res chain seq x y z
N MET A 1 12.46 -20.48 -25.77
CA MET A 1 13.06 -19.97 -24.52
C MET A 1 12.67 -20.92 -23.41
N ASN A 2 13.65 -21.42 -22.64
CA ASN A 2 13.40 -22.32 -21.52
C ASN A 2 12.67 -21.56 -20.39
N PRO A 3 11.57 -22.09 -19.79
CA PRO A 3 10.88 -21.44 -18.67
C PRO A 3 11.80 -21.08 -17.50
N GLN A 4 12.84 -21.87 -17.23
CA GLN A 4 13.80 -21.58 -16.16
C GLN A 4 14.69 -20.39 -16.49
N GLU A 5 15.20 -20.29 -17.72
CA GLU A 5 16.00 -19.14 -18.18
C GLU A 5 15.20 -17.84 -18.16
N PHE A 6 13.94 -17.89 -18.58
CA PHE A 6 13.04 -16.73 -18.50
C PHE A 6 12.72 -16.32 -17.05
N ASN A 7 12.54 -17.30 -16.16
CA ASN A 7 12.36 -17.00 -14.74
C ASN A 7 13.62 -16.36 -14.13
N ALA A 8 14.80 -16.87 -14.48
CA ALA A 8 16.07 -16.30 -14.06
C ALA A 8 16.26 -14.87 -14.61
N SER A 9 15.94 -14.63 -15.88
CA SER A 9 16.07 -13.30 -16.48
C SER A 9 15.17 -12.26 -15.82
N LYS A 10 13.93 -12.62 -15.44
CA LYS A 10 12.99 -11.72 -14.73
C LYS A 10 13.55 -11.16 -13.42
N VAL A 11 14.31 -11.96 -12.68
CA VAL A 11 14.87 -11.56 -11.37
C VAL A 11 16.35 -11.17 -11.46
N SER A 12 16.95 -11.22 -12.65
CA SER A 12 18.39 -11.00 -12.86
C SER A 12 18.85 -9.55 -12.72
N LEU A 13 17.93 -8.60 -12.55
CA LEU A 13 18.22 -7.15 -12.60
C LEU A 13 19.00 -6.73 -13.86
N GLY A 14 18.83 -7.47 -14.98
CA GLY A 14 19.46 -7.19 -16.27
C GLY A 14 20.81 -7.89 -16.51
N VAL A 15 21.31 -8.70 -15.56
CA VAL A 15 22.61 -9.38 -15.71
C VAL A 15 22.58 -10.52 -16.74
N LEU A 16 21.44 -11.20 -16.88
CA LEU A 16 21.30 -12.35 -17.79
C LEU A 16 20.87 -11.97 -19.21
N GLY A 17 20.82 -10.67 -19.52
CA GLY A 17 20.48 -10.14 -20.83
C GLY A 17 19.42 -9.04 -20.80
N VAL A 18 18.96 -8.63 -21.99
CA VAL A 18 17.99 -7.55 -22.18
C VAL A 18 16.64 -8.13 -22.57
N ILE A 19 15.58 -7.69 -21.90
CA ILE A 19 14.19 -8.01 -22.27
C ILE A 19 13.71 -6.93 -23.26
N SER A 20 13.56 -7.29 -24.54
CA SER A 20 13.11 -6.35 -25.59
C SER A 20 11.59 -6.27 -25.72
N GLN A 21 10.88 -7.36 -25.42
CA GLN A 21 9.42 -7.45 -25.52
C GLN A 21 8.88 -8.36 -24.43
N VAL A 22 7.71 -7.99 -23.88
CA VAL A 22 6.99 -8.76 -22.86
C VAL A 22 5.53 -8.89 -23.25
N THR A 23 4.94 -10.03 -22.93
CA THR A 23 3.49 -10.28 -23.05
C THR A 23 2.94 -10.54 -21.66
N PHE A 24 1.92 -9.79 -21.25
CA PHE A 24 1.28 -9.93 -19.94
C PHE A 24 -0.06 -10.66 -20.04
N LYS A 25 -0.33 -11.52 -19.07
CA LYS A 25 -1.68 -12.06 -18.85
C LYS A 25 -2.49 -11.03 -18.08
N LEU A 26 -3.65 -10.64 -18.62
CA LEU A 26 -4.54 -9.66 -18.00
C LEU A 26 -5.61 -10.32 -17.12
N GLN A 27 -6.07 -9.59 -16.10
CA GLN A 27 -7.28 -9.90 -15.33
C GLN A 27 -8.44 -8.98 -15.80
N PRO A 28 -9.71 -9.40 -15.63
CA PRO A 28 -10.85 -8.50 -15.85
C PRO A 28 -10.76 -7.23 -15.00
N ILE A 29 -11.30 -6.11 -15.50
CA ILE A 29 -11.36 -4.84 -14.77
C ILE A 29 -12.27 -5.00 -13.54
N PHE A 30 -11.87 -4.39 -12.42
CA PHE A 30 -12.63 -4.39 -11.17
C PHE A 30 -12.56 -3.02 -10.46
N LYS A 31 -13.53 -2.74 -9.58
CA LYS A 31 -13.51 -1.58 -8.69
C LYS A 31 -12.82 -1.95 -7.38
N ARG A 32 -12.20 -0.95 -6.75
CA ARG A 32 -11.61 -1.06 -5.42
C ARG A 32 -12.12 0.06 -4.52
N SER A 33 -12.27 -0.23 -3.23
CA SER A 33 -12.57 0.75 -2.19
C SER A 33 -11.32 1.00 -1.36
N LEU A 34 -10.93 2.26 -1.20
CA LEU A 34 -9.72 2.66 -0.49
C LEU A 34 -10.06 3.51 0.72
N THR A 35 -9.61 3.10 1.90
CA THR A 35 -9.77 3.85 3.16
C THR A 35 -8.44 3.89 3.91
N TYR A 36 -8.15 5.02 4.57
CA TYR A 36 -6.92 5.21 5.35
C TYR A 36 -7.25 5.36 6.83
N VAL A 37 -6.58 4.59 7.69
CA VAL A 37 -6.75 4.66 9.14
C VAL A 37 -5.40 4.87 9.81
N MET A 38 -5.24 5.95 10.56
CA MET A 38 -4.03 6.17 11.36
C MET A 38 -4.20 5.52 12.73
N ARG A 39 -3.24 4.68 13.11
CA ARG A 39 -3.20 3.98 14.40
C ARG A 39 -1.85 4.21 15.08
N SER A 40 -1.76 3.89 16.37
CA SER A 40 -0.48 3.77 17.07
C SER A 40 0.43 2.76 16.37
N ASP A 41 1.75 2.95 16.41
CA ASP A 41 2.72 1.96 15.93
C ASP A 41 3.14 0.93 17.00
N SER A 42 2.65 1.09 18.24
CA SER A 42 2.97 0.25 19.39
C SER A 42 2.75 -1.26 19.20
N ASP A 43 1.73 -1.64 18.43
CA ASP A 43 1.36 -3.03 18.14
C ASP A 43 1.50 -3.40 16.66
N PHE A 44 2.15 -2.54 15.87
CA PHE A 44 2.26 -2.67 14.41
C PHE A 44 2.86 -4.02 14.01
N GLY A 45 3.93 -4.46 14.67
CA GLY A 45 4.59 -5.73 14.35
C GLY A 45 3.69 -6.95 14.54
N VAL A 46 2.71 -6.88 15.46
CA VAL A 46 1.75 -7.96 15.72
C VAL A 46 0.58 -7.88 14.74
N GLN A 47 0.05 -6.68 14.49
CA GLN A 47 -1.12 -6.50 13.62
C GLN A 47 -0.82 -6.57 12.12
N ALA A 48 0.42 -6.33 11.69
CA ALA A 48 0.76 -6.23 10.27
C ALA A 48 0.42 -7.50 9.48
N LEU A 49 0.67 -8.68 10.06
CA LEU A 49 0.35 -9.95 9.43
C LEU A 49 -1.16 -10.13 9.27
N THR A 50 -1.91 -10.00 10.36
CA THR A 50 -3.38 -10.15 10.34
C THR A 50 -4.02 -9.17 9.37
N PHE A 51 -3.59 -7.90 9.38
CA PHE A 51 -4.13 -6.90 8.46
C PHE A 51 -3.81 -7.21 6.99
N GLY A 52 -2.62 -7.74 6.71
CA GLY A 52 -2.23 -8.18 5.35
C GLY A 52 -3.01 -9.41 4.86
N GLU A 53 -3.52 -10.24 5.77
CA GLU A 53 -4.41 -11.36 5.44
C GLU A 53 -5.87 -10.91 5.26
N GLU A 54 -6.29 -9.86 5.97
CA GLU A 54 -7.66 -9.31 5.91
C GLU A 54 -7.96 -8.54 4.62
N HIS A 55 -6.95 -7.88 4.01
CA HIS A 55 -7.14 -6.97 2.88
C HIS A 55 -6.29 -7.33 1.66
N GLU A 56 -6.90 -7.42 0.47
CA GLU A 56 -6.23 -7.93 -0.75
C GLU A 56 -5.05 -7.05 -1.20
N PHE A 57 -5.17 -5.73 -1.02
CA PHE A 57 -4.16 -4.75 -1.44
C PHE A 57 -3.67 -3.88 -0.27
N ALA A 58 -3.60 -4.47 0.93
CA ALA A 58 -3.10 -3.85 2.15
C ALA A 58 -1.77 -3.10 1.94
N ASP A 59 -1.61 -1.97 2.62
CA ASP A 59 -0.35 -1.22 2.65
C ASP A 59 -0.23 -0.42 3.95
N PHE A 60 1.00 -0.06 4.30
CA PHE A 60 1.33 0.65 5.51
C PHE A 60 2.25 1.83 5.22
N LEU A 61 1.92 2.99 5.78
CA LEU A 61 2.80 4.14 5.82
C LEU A 61 3.17 4.45 7.26
N LEU A 62 4.41 4.16 7.63
CA LEU A 62 4.96 4.47 8.94
C LEU A 62 5.27 5.97 9.03
N LEU A 63 4.88 6.60 10.14
CA LEU A 63 5.16 7.99 10.49
C LEU A 63 5.98 8.01 11.80
N PRO A 64 7.30 7.74 11.76
CA PRO A 64 8.09 7.48 12.97
C PRO A 64 8.05 8.64 13.97
N SER A 65 8.12 9.89 13.48
CA SER A 65 8.09 11.07 14.35
C SER A 65 6.77 11.29 15.09
N GLN A 66 5.71 10.57 14.72
CA GLN A 66 4.39 10.69 15.33
C GLN A 66 4.02 9.44 16.15
N HIS A 67 4.86 8.39 16.14
CA HIS A 67 4.54 7.08 16.71
C HIS A 67 3.22 6.52 16.15
N LYS A 68 3.04 6.65 14.83
CA LYS A 68 1.83 6.24 14.10
C LYS A 68 2.15 5.44 12.85
N VAL A 69 1.23 4.55 12.48
CA VAL A 69 1.17 3.91 11.17
C VAL A 69 -0.17 4.23 10.52
N VAL A 70 -0.16 4.52 9.23
CA VAL A 70 -1.36 4.64 8.41
C VAL A 70 -1.58 3.32 7.71
N TYR A 71 -2.72 2.70 7.99
CA TYR A 71 -3.18 1.46 7.39
C TYR A 71 -4.04 1.81 6.17
N ARG A 72 -3.68 1.27 4.99
CA ARG A 72 -4.49 1.36 3.77
C ARG A 72 -5.35 0.12 3.64
N ILE A 73 -6.64 0.29 3.87
CA ILE A 73 -7.68 -0.71 3.59
C ILE A 73 -8.01 -0.58 2.11
N ASP A 74 -7.67 -1.60 1.32
CA ASP A 74 -7.84 -1.60 -0.13
C ASP A 74 -8.31 -2.98 -0.60
N ASP A 75 -9.59 -3.06 -0.93
CA ASP A 75 -10.29 -4.29 -1.28
C ASP A 75 -11.10 -4.13 -2.55
N ARG A 76 -11.32 -5.26 -3.26
CA ARG A 76 -12.27 -5.31 -4.37
C ARG A 76 -13.68 -5.04 -3.88
N VAL A 77 -14.42 -4.31 -4.70
CA VAL A 77 -15.86 -4.09 -4.48
C VAL A 77 -16.63 -4.37 -5.76
N PRO A 78 -17.94 -4.68 -5.66
CA PRO A 78 -18.81 -4.83 -6.82
C PRO A 78 -18.76 -3.62 -7.78
N LEU A 79 -18.94 -3.86 -9.08
CA LEU A 79 -18.90 -2.79 -10.09
C LEU A 79 -20.02 -1.76 -9.92
N ASN A 80 -21.12 -2.11 -9.27
CA ASN A 80 -22.24 -1.21 -8.97
C ASN A 80 -22.05 -0.39 -7.69
N THR A 81 -20.96 -0.59 -6.94
CA THR A 81 -20.65 0.23 -5.76
C THR A 81 -20.51 1.69 -6.16
N SER A 82 -21.32 2.55 -5.52
CA SER A 82 -21.27 4.01 -5.67
C SER A 82 -20.12 4.58 -4.84
N ALA A 83 -19.52 5.68 -5.30
CA ALA A 83 -18.51 6.43 -4.59
C ALA A 83 -18.58 7.90 -5.02
N ASP A 84 -18.08 8.80 -4.18
CA ASP A 84 -17.96 10.23 -4.47
C ASP A 84 -16.66 10.58 -5.22
N GLY A 85 -15.74 9.63 -5.35
CA GLY A 85 -14.45 9.82 -6.02
C GLY A 85 -13.44 10.66 -5.23
N LEU A 86 -13.68 10.86 -3.92
CA LEU A 86 -12.81 11.67 -3.07
C LEU A 86 -11.52 10.92 -2.69
N PHE A 87 -10.39 11.62 -2.71
CA PHE A 87 -9.11 11.09 -2.27
C PHE A 87 -8.80 11.55 -0.82
N ASP A 88 -9.28 10.77 0.15
CA ASP A 88 -9.15 11.07 1.60
C ASP A 88 -7.80 10.69 2.22
N PHE A 89 -6.73 10.84 1.46
CA PHE A 89 -5.38 10.70 1.99
C PHE A 89 -4.98 11.98 2.76
N PHE A 90 -4.82 11.83 4.07
CA PHE A 90 -4.49 12.92 5.01
C PHE A 90 -3.00 13.09 5.40
N PRO A 91 -2.10 12.08 5.35
CA PRO A 91 -0.75 12.18 5.92
C PRO A 91 0.16 13.31 5.41
N PHE A 92 -0.05 13.81 4.20
CA PHE A 92 0.77 14.89 3.62
C PHE A 92 -0.04 16.17 3.33
N ARG A 93 -1.21 16.31 3.94
CA ARG A 93 -1.94 17.58 3.91
C ARG A 93 -1.23 18.60 4.80
N PRO A 94 -1.26 19.90 4.48
CA PRO A 94 -0.68 20.93 5.35
C PRO A 94 -1.26 20.85 6.76
N GLN A 95 -0.39 20.83 7.77
CA GLN A 95 -0.76 20.82 9.18
C GLN A 95 -0.11 22.00 9.91
N LEU A 96 -0.79 22.53 10.92
CA LEU A 96 -0.25 23.58 11.77
C LEU A 96 0.97 23.05 12.53
N SER A 97 2.10 23.77 12.50
CA SER A 97 3.33 23.34 13.17
C SER A 97 3.15 23.09 14.67
N ALA A 98 2.32 23.89 15.35
CA ALA A 98 2.00 23.72 16.76
C ALA A 98 1.22 22.41 17.04
N ALA A 99 0.29 22.02 16.17
CA ALA A 99 -0.43 20.76 16.30
C ALA A 99 0.52 19.57 16.14
N LEU A 100 1.46 19.66 15.18
CA LEU A 100 2.45 18.60 14.96
C LEU A 100 3.45 18.50 16.13
N ALA A 101 3.83 19.62 16.73
CA ALA A 101 4.66 19.66 17.93
C ALA A 101 3.97 19.00 19.14
N LEU A 102 2.68 19.27 19.34
CA LEU A 102 1.87 18.61 20.38
C LEU A 102 1.84 17.09 20.18
N VAL A 103 1.53 16.62 18.95
CA VAL A 103 1.50 15.19 18.62
C VAL A 103 2.83 14.51 18.94
N ARG A 104 3.96 15.17 18.64
CA ARG A 104 5.31 14.67 18.95
C ARG A 104 5.61 14.62 20.45
N SER A 105 5.04 15.53 21.25
CA SER A 105 5.30 15.61 22.69
C SER A 105 4.45 14.65 23.53
N LEU A 106 3.35 14.13 22.96
CA LEU A 106 2.38 13.25 23.61
C LEU A 106 2.65 11.76 23.35
N GLY A 107 3.64 11.45 22.51
CA GLY A 107 4.07 10.10 22.16
C GLY A 107 5.14 9.54 23.10
#